data_AF-X1CGV9-F1
#
_entry.id   AF-X1CGV9-F1
#
_cell.length_a   1.000
_cell.length_b   1.000
_cell.length_c   1.000
_cell.angle_alpha   90.00
_cell.angle_beta   90.00
_cell.angle_gamma   90.00
#
_symmetry.space_group_name_H-M   'P 1'
#
loop_
_entity.id
_entity.type
_entity.pdbx_description
1 polymer ?
#
loop_
_entity_poly.entity_id
_entity_poly.type
_entity_poly.pdbx_seq_one_letter_code
_entity_poly.pdbx_strand_id
1 'polypeptide(L)'
;PQPLYESAKIDGASGWQALTKITLPLLTPVLLILTIIFSIGTFNLINIILIMTGGGPFNSTNVVALYMYKTAFEFLNFSSGARIAIFLLIINLLLTVTYFQALKKSSSIYQ
;
A
#
# COMPACT_ATOMS: atom_id res chain seq x y z
N PRO A 1 -5.40 -20.93 -18.04
CA PRO A 1 -4.51 -21.19 -16.88
C PRO A 1 -3.81 -22.54 -16.93
N GLN A 2 -4.54 -23.67 -16.99
CA GLN A 2 -3.96 -25.01 -17.14
C GLN A 2 -3.04 -25.19 -18.37
N PRO A 3 -3.39 -24.72 -19.58
CA PRO A 3 -2.52 -24.92 -20.75
C PRO A 3 -1.16 -24.21 -20.66
N LEU A 4 -1.07 -23.11 -19.90
CA LEU A 4 0.20 -22.37 -19.64
C LEU A 4 1.14 -23.15 -18.70
N TYR A 5 0.58 -23.86 -17.72
CA TYR A 5 1.37 -24.72 -16.85
C TYR A 5 1.72 -26.06 -17.49
N GLU A 6 0.85 -26.59 -18.34
CA GLU A 6 1.10 -27.82 -19.10
C GLU A 6 2.18 -27.61 -20.15
N SER A 7 2.13 -26.50 -20.90
CA SER A 7 3.21 -26.10 -21.82
C SER A 7 4.53 -25.87 -21.09
N ALA A 8 4.53 -25.16 -19.95
CA ALA A 8 5.74 -24.97 -19.15
C ALA A 8 6.33 -26.27 -18.58
N LYS A 9 5.49 -27.27 -18.27
CA LYS A 9 5.95 -28.61 -17.88
C LYS A 9 6.56 -29.37 -19.05
N ILE A 10 5.98 -29.22 -20.25
CA ILE A 10 6.53 -29.80 -21.50
C ILE A 10 7.89 -29.16 -21.83
N ASP A 11 8.05 -27.86 -21.57
CA ASP A 11 9.31 -27.11 -21.76
C ASP A 11 10.33 -27.32 -20.62
N GLY A 12 10.06 -28.19 -19.64
CA GLY A 12 10.99 -28.53 -18.57
C GLY A 12 11.19 -27.42 -17.51
N ALA A 13 10.25 -26.48 -17.39
CA ALA A 13 10.37 -25.39 -16.42
C ALA A 13 10.39 -25.91 -14.97
N SER A 14 11.36 -25.46 -14.18
CA SER A 14 11.43 -25.77 -12.74
C SER A 14 10.28 -25.08 -11.98
N GLY A 15 9.90 -25.61 -10.80
CA GLY A 15 8.83 -25.02 -9.99
C GLY A 15 9.02 -23.54 -9.66
N TRP A 16 10.28 -23.09 -9.50
CA TRP A 16 10.63 -21.69 -9.29
C TRP A 16 10.45 -20.82 -10.54
N GLN A 17 10.76 -21.37 -11.72
CA GLN A 17 10.54 -20.69 -13.00
C GLN A 17 9.04 -20.55 -13.28
N ALA A 18 8.24 -21.56 -12.97
CA ALA A 18 6.78 -21.47 -13.10
C ALA A 18 6.19 -20.39 -12.16
N LEU A 19 6.65 -20.32 -10.90
CA LEU A 19 6.20 -19.30 -9.96
C LEU A 19 6.51 -17.87 -10.45
N THR A 20 7.75 -17.64 -10.86
CA THR A 20 8.25 -16.29 -11.21
C THR A 20 7.85 -15.82 -12.60
N LYS A 21 7.74 -16.73 -13.57
CA LYS A 21 7.43 -16.38 -14.98
C LYS A 21 5.96 -16.56 -15.36
N ILE A 22 5.19 -17.32 -14.60
CA ILE A 22 3.79 -17.61 -14.92
C ILE A 22 2.87 -17.07 -13.82
N THR A 23 3.04 -17.53 -12.58
CA THR A 23 2.14 -17.15 -11.48
C THR A 23 2.23 -15.67 -11.13
N LEU A 24 3.45 -15.17 -10.90
CA LEU A 24 3.68 -13.78 -10.49
C LEU A 24 3.20 -12.76 -11.54
N PRO A 25 3.49 -12.92 -12.85
CA PRO A 25 2.99 -12.02 -13.89
C PRO A 25 1.47 -12.05 -14.02
N LEU A 26 0.84 -13.21 -13.89
CA LEU A 26 -0.62 -13.34 -13.93
C LEU A 26 -1.31 -12.67 -12.73
N LEU A 27 -0.66 -12.67 -11.55
CA LEU A 27 -1.15 -12.01 -10.35
C LEU A 27 -0.76 -10.54 -10.24
N THR A 28 0.18 -10.07 -11.06
CA THR A 28 0.69 -8.68 -11.04
C THR A 28 -0.41 -7.61 -11.00
N PRO A 29 -1.49 -7.64 -11.82
CA PRO A 29 -2.52 -6.61 -11.75
C PRO A 29 -3.25 -6.59 -10.39
N VAL A 30 -3.50 -7.76 -9.78
CA VAL A 30 -4.12 -7.85 -8.46
C VAL A 30 -3.16 -7.39 -7.36
N LEU A 31 -1.88 -7.79 -7.44
CA LEU A 31 -0.84 -7.37 -6.49
C LEU A 31 -0.63 -5.86 -6.50
N LEU A 32 -0.70 -5.22 -7.68
CA LEU A 32 -0.65 -3.77 -7.80
C LEU A 32 -1.81 -3.12 -7.06
N ILE A 33 -3.05 -3.56 -7.30
CA ILE A 33 -4.23 -3.02 -6.59
C ILE A 33 -4.12 -3.20 -5.08
N LEU A 34 -3.71 -4.39 -4.62
CA LEU A 34 -3.53 -4.65 -3.19
C LEU A 34 -2.47 -3.74 -2.58
N THR A 35 -1.34 -3.55 -3.26
CA THR A 35 -0.27 -2.66 -2.78
C THR A 35 -0.77 -1.22 -2.59
N ILE A 36 -1.66 -0.74 -3.46
CA ILE A 36 -2.28 0.58 -3.34
C ILE A 36 -3.14 0.67 -2.10
N ILE A 37 -4.06 -0.28 -1.93
CA ILE A 37 -4.99 -0.27 -0.80
C ILE A 37 -4.23 -0.39 0.52
N PHE A 38 -3.26 -1.31 0.59
CA PHE A 38 -2.44 -1.50 1.78
C PHE A 38 -1.57 -0.29 2.10
N SER A 39 -0.89 0.30 1.11
CA SER A 39 -0.06 1.48 1.36
C SER A 39 -0.88 2.65 1.90
N ILE A 40 -2.00 3.00 1.27
CA ILE A 40 -2.91 4.06 1.75
C ILE A 40 -3.43 3.72 3.15
N GLY A 41 -3.82 2.46 3.38
CA GLY A 41 -4.25 1.98 4.70
C GLY A 41 -3.17 2.16 5.77
N THR A 42 -1.91 1.83 5.45
CA THR A 42 -0.76 2.00 6.35
C THR A 42 -0.49 3.46 6.70
N PHE A 43 -0.60 4.39 5.75
CA PHE A 43 -0.41 5.81 6.04
C PHE A 43 -1.53 6.39 6.93
N ASN A 44 -2.73 5.81 6.90
CA ASN A 44 -3.89 6.24 7.69
C ASN A 44 -4.11 5.40 8.96
N LEU A 45 -3.18 4.50 9.31
CA LEU A 45 -3.33 3.61 10.46
C LEU A 45 -3.13 4.37 11.78
N ILE A 46 -4.23 4.61 12.48
CA ILE A 46 -4.24 5.26 13.80
C ILE A 46 -4.52 4.24 14.89
N ASN A 47 -5.59 3.46 14.72
CA ASN A 47 -6.19 2.65 15.78
C ASN A 47 -5.21 1.65 16.40
N ILE A 48 -4.49 0.87 15.58
CA ILE A 48 -3.61 -0.18 16.09
C ILE A 48 -2.46 0.40 16.91
N ILE A 49 -1.89 1.52 16.45
CA ILE A 49 -0.73 2.15 17.11
C ILE A 49 -1.20 2.86 18.37
N LEU A 50 -2.35 3.55 18.32
CA LEU A 50 -2.94 4.18 19.49
C LEU A 50 -3.22 3.16 20.61
N ILE A 51 -3.79 2.01 20.27
CA ILE A 51 -4.17 0.97 21.25
C ILE A 51 -2.94 0.21 21.76
N MET A 52 -2.04 -0.20 20.88
CA MET A 52 -0.93 -1.08 21.27
C MET A 52 0.23 -0.34 21.93
N THR A 53 0.59 0.85 21.44
CA THR A 53 1.79 1.55 21.88
C THR A 53 1.53 2.99 22.32
N GLY A 54 0.41 3.58 21.93
CA GLY A 54 0.14 5.01 22.11
C GLY A 54 1.19 5.91 21.42
N GLY A 55 1.99 5.36 20.51
CA GLY A 55 3.16 6.02 19.89
C GLY A 55 4.47 5.88 20.69
N GLY A 56 4.52 5.15 21.79
CA GLY A 56 5.72 4.97 22.63
C GLY A 56 6.66 3.81 22.21
N PRO A 57 7.76 3.61 22.94
CA PRO A 57 8.37 4.52 23.93
C PRO A 57 9.06 5.71 23.25
N PHE A 58 9.11 6.88 23.90
CA PHE A 58 9.76 8.11 23.39
C PHE A 58 9.32 8.53 21.96
N ASN A 59 8.04 8.40 21.62
CA ASN A 59 7.52 8.70 20.28
C ASN A 59 8.10 7.82 19.14
N SER A 60 8.82 6.72 19.44
CA SER A 60 9.48 5.87 18.44
C SER A 60 8.53 5.16 17.48
N THR A 61 7.29 4.91 17.89
CA THR A 61 6.26 4.28 17.04
C THR A 61 5.22 5.28 16.54
N ASN A 62 5.49 6.58 16.72
CA ASN A 62 4.55 7.61 16.34
C ASN A 62 4.53 7.79 14.81
N VAL A 63 3.34 7.71 14.23
CA VAL A 63 3.11 7.93 12.80
C VAL A 63 2.36 9.24 12.58
N VAL A 64 2.45 9.80 11.37
CA VAL A 64 1.85 11.10 11.03
C VAL A 64 0.36 11.16 11.35
N ALA A 65 -0.38 10.07 11.08
CA ALA A 65 -1.81 9.98 11.37
C ALA A 65 -2.11 10.01 12.88
N LEU A 66 -1.29 9.35 13.70
CA LEU A 66 -1.40 9.38 15.16
C LEU A 66 -1.05 10.76 15.71
N TYR A 67 0.00 11.39 15.20
CA TYR A 67 0.38 12.75 15.58
C TYR A 67 -0.72 13.79 15.24
N MET A 68 -1.33 13.66 14.06
CA MET A 68 -2.51 14.46 13.67
C MET A 68 -3.64 14.28 14.68
N TYR A 69 -3.97 13.03 15.00
CA TYR A 69 -5.04 12.70 15.95
C TYR A 69 -4.79 13.32 17.32
N LYS A 70 -3.59 13.14 17.90
CA LYS A 70 -3.23 13.75 19.19
C LYS A 70 -3.32 15.27 19.14
N THR A 71 -2.84 15.89 18.06
CA THR A 71 -2.88 17.36 17.89
C THR A 71 -4.31 17.88 17.83
N ALA A 72 -5.19 17.22 17.10
CA ALA A 72 -6.57 17.64 16.93
C ALA A 72 -7.42 17.38 18.19
N PHE A 73 -7.31 16.19 18.77
CA PHE A 73 -8.28 15.70 19.76
C PHE A 73 -7.74 15.60 21.18
N GLU A 74 -6.42 15.43 21.38
CA GLU A 74 -5.81 15.39 22.71
C GLU A 74 -5.37 16.79 23.17
N PHE A 75 -4.68 17.52 22.28
CA PHE A 75 -4.27 18.91 22.53
C PHE A 75 -5.33 19.95 22.15
N LEU A 76 -6.49 19.51 21.66
CA LEU A 76 -7.62 20.35 21.23
C LEU A 76 -7.25 21.44 20.21
N ASN A 77 -6.17 21.24 19.46
CA ASN A 77 -5.68 22.19 18.46
C ASN A 77 -6.13 21.75 17.07
N PHE A 78 -7.43 21.92 16.81
CA PHE A 78 -8.05 21.52 15.55
C PHE A 78 -7.43 22.19 14.32
N SER A 79 -6.99 23.45 14.44
CA SER A 79 -6.33 24.17 13.33
C SER A 79 -4.99 23.53 12.94
N SER A 80 -4.21 23.10 13.92
CA SER A 80 -2.93 22.42 13.67
C SER A 80 -3.14 20.99 13.21
N GLY A 81 -4.11 20.29 13.80
CA GLY A 81 -4.55 18.98 13.33
C GLY A 81 -5.00 19.01 11.86
N ALA A 82 -5.80 20.01 11.48
CA ALA A 82 -6.25 20.20 10.10
C ALA A 82 -5.08 20.45 9.12
N ARG A 83 -4.07 21.23 9.51
CA ARG A 83 -2.85 21.42 8.69
C ARG A 83 -2.12 20.10 8.45
N ILE A 84 -1.97 19.28 9.48
CA ILE A 84 -1.33 17.96 9.37
C ILE A 84 -2.19 17.01 8.51
N ALA A 85 -3.52 17.05 8.66
CA ALA A 85 -4.45 16.26 7.85
C ALA A 85 -4.36 16.61 6.36
N ILE A 86 -4.29 17.90 6.02
CA ILE A 86 -4.08 18.36 4.63
C ILE A 86 -2.75 17.85 4.09
N PHE A 87 -1.68 17.91 4.88
CA PHE A 87 -0.37 17.38 4.48
C PHE A 87 -0.42 15.86 4.21
N LEU A 88 -1.08 15.10 5.09
CA LEU A 88 -1.29 13.66 4.91
C LEU A 88 -2.15 13.35 3.67
N LEU A 89 -3.14 14.18 3.39
CA LEU A 89 -3.97 14.08 2.18
C LEU A 89 -3.14 14.28 0.92
N ILE A 90 -2.25 15.28 0.89
CA ILE A 90 -1.35 15.52 -0.26
C ILE A 90 -0.45 14.30 -0.50
N ILE A 91 0.11 13.70 0.56
CA ILE A 91 0.93 12.48 0.44
C ILE A 91 0.10 11.33 -0.15
N ASN A 92 -1.10 11.07 0.39
CA ASN A 92 -1.98 10.02 -0.11
C ASN A 92 -2.42 10.27 -1.56
N LEU A 93 -2.62 11.53 -1.94
CA LEU A 93 -2.97 11.91 -3.31
C LEU A 93 -1.80 11.62 -4.27
N LEU A 94 -0.58 11.99 -3.89
CA LEU A 94 0.63 11.70 -4.67
C LEU A 94 0.81 10.19 -4.84
N LEU A 95 0.67 9.41 -3.76
CA LEU A 95 0.72 7.94 -3.83
C LEU A 95 -0.34 7.41 -4.79
N THR A 96 -1.60 7.83 -4.64
CA THR A 96 -2.70 7.42 -5.51
C THR A 96 -2.42 7.72 -6.98
N VAL A 97 -1.92 8.93 -7.30
CA VAL A 97 -1.58 9.33 -8.67
C VAL A 97 -0.42 8.52 -9.24
N THR A 98 0.65 8.27 -8.47
CA THR A 98 1.77 7.45 -8.92
C THR A 98 1.33 6.01 -9.22
N TYR A 99 0.50 5.44 -8.36
CA TYR A 99 -0.02 4.09 -8.55
C TYR A 99 -1.02 3.99 -9.70
N PHE A 100 -1.90 4.98 -9.88
CA PHE A 100 -2.83 5.01 -11.00
C PHE A 100 -2.09 5.03 -12.34
N GLN A 101 -0.99 5.77 -12.43
CA GLN A 101 -0.12 5.75 -13.61
C GLN A 101 0.55 4.38 -13.83
N ALA A 102 1.00 3.72 -12.75
CA ALA A 102 1.57 2.37 -12.83
C ALA A 102 0.55 1.32 -13.31
N LEU A 103 -0.69 1.39 -12.81
CA LEU A 103 -1.79 0.54 -13.26
C LEU A 103 -2.12 0.77 -14.74
N LYS A 104 -2.19 2.03 -15.19
CA LYS A 104 -2.46 2.36 -16.59
C LYS A 104 -1.39 1.78 -17.52
N LYS A 105 -0.11 1.85 -17.13
CA LYS A 105 0.99 1.24 -17.87
C LYS A 105 0.86 -0.29 -17.94
N SER A 106 0.50 -0.94 -16.83
CA SER A 106 0.31 -2.41 -16.80
C SER A 106 -0.88 -2.86 -17.65
N SER A 107 -2.02 -2.16 -17.59
CA SER A 107 -3.19 -2.48 -18.42
C SER A 107 -2.94 -2.33 -19.92
N SER A 108 -2.08 -1.40 -20.33
CA SER A 108 -1.70 -1.21 -21.74
C SER A 108 -0.80 -2.32 -22.29
N ILE A 109 -0.20 -3.16 -21.44
CA ILE A 109 0.67 -4.27 -21.87
C ILE A 109 -0.17 -5.54 -22.18
N TYR A 110 -1.43 -5.59 -21.74
CA TYR A 110 -2.34 -6.72 -21.97
C TYR A 110 -3.43 -6.44 -23.02
N GLN A 111 -3.46 -5.24 -23.60
CA GLN A 111 -4.16 -4.93 -24.85
C GLN A 111 -3.22 -5.16 -26.03
#